data_AF-X1D8P7-F1
#
_entry.id   AF-X1D8P7-F1
#
_cell.length_a   1.000
_cell.length_b   1.000
_cell.length_c   1.000
_cell.angle_alpha   90.00
_cell.angle_beta   90.00
_cell.angle_gamma   90.00
#
_symmetry.space_group_name_H-M   'P 1'
#
loop_
_entity.id
_entity.type
_entity.pdbx_description
1 polymer ?
#
loop_
_entity_poly.entity_id
_entity_poly.type
_entity_poly.pdbx_seq_one_letter_code
_entity_poly.pdbx_strand_id
1 'polypeptide(L)' 'SLHEALKEFKDSKLMKEIFGETAFKNFYYAKLEENDAYRVVVSEWERNRYIKL' A
#
# COMPACT_ATOMS: atom_id res chain seq x y z
N SER A 1 -0.91 -8.35 3.23
CA SER A 1 -0.14 -7.08 3.36
C SER A 1 -0.93 -5.93 2.72
N LEU A 2 -0.57 -4.66 2.98
CA LEU A 2 -1.23 -3.51 2.33
C LEU A 2 -1.16 -3.60 0.79
N HIS A 3 -0.02 -4.06 0.28
CA HIS A 3 0.17 -4.33 -1.15
C HIS A 3 -0.84 -5.35 -1.72
N GLU A 4 -1.05 -6.48 -1.03
CA GLU A 4 -2.04 -7.49 -1.46
C GLU A 4 -3.46 -6.95 -1.42
N ALA A 5 -3.81 -6.17 -0.38
CA ALA A 5 -5.11 -5.54 -0.29
C ALA A 5 -5.34 -4.53 -1.43
N LEU A 6 -4.33 -3.75 -1.81
CA LEU A 6 -4.39 -2.84 -2.95
C LEU A 6 -4.55 -3.60 -4.27
N LYS A 7 -3.91 -4.77 -4.42
CA LYS A 7 -4.07 -5.61 -5.61
C LYS A 7 -5.52 -6.09 -5.77
N GLU A 8 -6.13 -6.61 -4.71
CA GLU A 8 -7.54 -7.02 -4.73
C GLU A 8 -8.49 -5.83 -4.88
N PHE A 9 -8.17 -4.69 -4.26
CA PHE A 9 -8.94 -3.46 -4.38
C PHE A 9 -8.98 -2.95 -5.84
N LYS A 10 -7.87 -3.05 -6.57
CA LYS A 10 -7.77 -2.68 -7.99
C LYS A 10 -8.77 -3.44 -8.87
N ASP A 11 -9.01 -4.72 -8.58
CA ASP A 11 -9.84 -5.59 -9.41
C ASP A 11 -11.30 -5.65 -8.95
N SER A 12 -11.62 -5.11 -7.76
CA SER A 12 -12.98 -5.05 -7.24
C SER A 12 -13.88 -4.09 -8.01
N LYS A 13 -14.88 -4.65 -8.71
CA LYS A 13 -15.93 -3.88 -9.40
C LYS A 13 -16.78 -3.09 -8.41
N LEU A 14 -17.12 -3.70 -7.27
CA LEU A 14 -17.90 -3.05 -6.21
C LEU A 14 -17.20 -1.78 -5.69
N MET A 15 -15.89 -1.84 -5.46
CA MET A 15 -15.15 -0.69 -4.97
C MET A 15 -15.05 0.43 -6.00
N LYS A 16 -14.91 0.10 -7.29
CA LYS A 16 -14.95 1.09 -8.38
C LYS A 16 -16.30 1.77 -8.50
N GLU A 17 -17.38 1.03 -8.27
CA GLU A 17 -18.75 1.56 -8.31
C GLU A 17 -19.03 2.49 -7.12
N ILE A 18 -18.66 2.08 -5.91
CA ILE A 18 -18.89 2.87 -4.68
C ILE A 18 -18.08 4.17 -4.69
N PHE A 19 -16.82 4.11 -5.13
CA PHE A 19 -15.94 5.29 -5.13
C PHE A 19 -16.17 6.19 -6.36
N GLY A 20 -16.65 5.64 -7.47
CA GLY A 20 -16.60 6.31 -8.76
C GLY A 20 -15.16 6.47 -9.28
N GLU A 21 -15.03 6.84 -10.55
CA GLU A 21 -13.75 6.72 -11.26
C GLU A 21 -12.63 7.61 -10.67
N THR A 22 -12.93 8.87 -10.37
CA THR A 22 -11.93 9.84 -9.88
C THR A 22 -11.47 9.53 -8.46
N ALA A 23 -12.39 9.26 -7.54
CA ALA A 23 -12.03 8.99 -6.15
C ALA A 23 -11.33 7.63 -6.02
N PHE A 24 -11.74 6.63 -6.80
CA PHE A 24 -11.07 5.33 -6.84
C PHE A 24 -9.61 5.47 -7.28
N LYS A 25 -9.36 6.17 -8.40
CA LYS A 25 -8.00 6.42 -8.91
C LYS A 25 -7.16 7.16 -7.86
N ASN A 26 -7.67 8.27 -7.34
CA ASN A 26 -6.93 9.08 -6.37
C ASN A 26 -6.59 8.30 -5.10
N PHE A 27 -7.54 7.55 -4.54
CA PHE A 27 -7.31 6.74 -3.36
C PHE A 27 -6.29 5.63 -3.63
N TYR A 28 -6.47 4.89 -4.73
CA TYR A 28 -5.59 3.78 -5.09
C TYR A 28 -4.14 4.23 -5.26
N TYR A 29 -3.89 5.31 -6.01
CA TYR A 29 -2.53 5.80 -6.24
C TYR A 29 -1.88 6.38 -4.98
N ALA A 30 -2.62 7.14 -4.18
CA ALA A 30 -2.08 7.67 -2.91
C ALA A 30 -1.65 6.54 -1.97
N LYS A 31 -2.43 5.45 -1.88
CA LYS A 31 -2.08 4.30 -1.05
C LYS A 31 -0.98 3.43 -1.64
N LEU A 32 -0.83 3.42 -2.95
CA LEU A 32 0.31 2.77 -3.61
C LEU A 32 1.62 3.47 -3.25
N GLU A 33 1.66 4.80 -3.32
CA GLU A 33 2.83 5.61 -2.94
C GLU A 33 3.20 5.44 -1.47
N GLU A 34 2.20 5.45 -0.57
CA GLU A 34 2.40 5.19 0.86
C GLU A 34 3.03 3.81 1.11
N ASN A 35 2.53 2.78 0.42
CA ASN A 35 3.05 1.43 0.55
C ASN A 35 4.49 1.30 0.01
N ASP A 36 4.82 1.98 -1.10
CA ASP A 36 6.18 1.99 -1.63
C ASP A 36 7.15 2.73 -0.70
N ALA A 37 6.74 3.88 -0.15
CA ALA A 37 7.52 4.60 0.85
C ALA A 37 7.83 3.72 2.08
N TYR A 38 6.84 2.97 2.56
CA TYR A 38 7.01 2.07 3.71
C TYR A 38 8.00 0.92 3.42
N ARG A 39 8.04 0.39 2.19
CA ARG A 39 8.93 -0.73 1.82
C ARG A 39 10.40 -0.34 1.69
N VAL A 40 10.70 0.93 1.42
CA VAL A 40 12.08 1.42 1.26
C VAL A 40 12.71 1.75 2.62
N VAL A 41 11.90 1.92 3.67
CA VAL A 41 12.37 2.24 5.01
C VAL A 41 12.86 0.97 5.73
N VAL A 42 14.16 0.94 6.05
CA VAL A 42 14.70 -0.04 7.00
C VAL A 42 14.22 0.33 8.40
N SER A 43 13.35 -0.51 8.94
CA SER A 43 12.78 -0.32 10.26
C SER A 43 13.82 -0.51 11.37
N GLU A 44 13.57 0.10 12.53
CA GLU A 44 14.42 -0.09 13.71
C GLU A 44 14.44 -1.55 14.19
N TRP A 45 13.32 -2.26 13.99
CA TRP A 45 13.25 -3.70 14.24
C TRP A 45 14.24 -4.49 13.38
N GLU A 46 14.36 -4.17 12.09
CA GLU A 46 15.30 -4.84 11.18
C GLU A 46 16.74 -4.56 11.59
N ARG A 47 17.04 -3.30 11.98
CA ARG A 47 18.37 -2.94 12.51
C ARG A 47 18.70 -3.76 13.76
N ASN A 48 17.81 -3.80 14.74
CA ASN A 48 18.04 -4.53 15.99
C ASN A 48 18.14 -6.06 15.80
N ARG A 49 17.48 -6.61 14.79
CA ARG A 49 17.48 -8.04 14.51
C ARG A 49 18.73 -8.52 13.78
N TYR A 50 19.18 -7.76 12.78
CA TYR A 50 20.24 -8.20 11.87
C TYR A 50 21.58 -7.48 12.09
N ILE A 51 21.57 -6.28 12.66
CA ILE A 51 22.76 -5.50 13.02
C ILE A 51 22.97 -5.64 14.52
N LYS A 52 23.32 -6.85 14.98
CA LYS A 52 23.94 -7.00 16.30
C LYS A 52 25.43 -6.72 16.12
N LEU A 53 25.89 -5.57 16.64
CA LEU A 53 27.31 -5.32 16.92
C LEU A 53 27.73 -6.12 18.16
#